data_AF-A0A1Y1JHQ0-F1
#
_entry.id   AF-A0A1Y1JHQ0-F1
#
_cell.length_a   1.000
_cell.length_b   1.000
_cell.length_c   1.000
_cell.angle_alpha   90.00
_cell.angle_beta   90.00
_cell.angle_gamma   90.00
#
_symmetry.space_group_name_H-M   'P 1'
#
loop_
_entity.id
_entity.type
_entity.pdbx_description
1 polymer ?
#
loop_
_entity_poly.entity_id
_entity_poly.type
_entity_poly.pdbx_seq_one_letter_code
_entity_poly.pdbx_strand_id
1 'polypeptide(L)'
;IKVINVKKRKKMSNLHSVILIVLSFFLSFGRGMDYYKRLGIKRNATKEDISKAYRKLAKEYHPDVAPHKEKEFIEIANAYETLSDPEKRKLYDMYGENYADGGAGGGAEGGGSGGFGNGFHFDQDVVNEIFRQFTGGAGGGSSGRGGNFHFKFTSSGGSSGGGGGFPNFGHHFEEEYEDIYKNEVLKINSQNYDKVINDITYSLIINFYSPSCSHCKSFKKKYLKISKKYDGYLTFSVVNCQEEKSLCRKYNVKSLPHIILLKKNKTYETFYGSRNEDNIITFIEENIAYVYTEITSQKKLDKFLTKNAETPKVLFFISYNDDIVMLKALSIEFEKRIDMGVIYSSNYNIMQIFNKRNINTPSLLLVEDIDKLSGDLTFLKIFDFNILSLKLSHIVAQNRLKNNLYGHITSYQELTKKKYESGQCHEKDSQICFLIFKLLKQSYKKFDEDIKNIANKFANDPLKIFYINIYEQPYILDSFGLTNDCKHANCLYLVAFRPKRQKFRLFDGEVSVQSLNKFVEDVVSGGISINQVVKRGIRFIQTSKYSDEL
;
A
#
# COMPACT_ATOMS: atom_id res chain seq x y z
N ILE A 1 41.98 -72.02 21.95
CA ILE A 1 42.44 -72.26 20.56
C ILE A 1 42.11 -71.02 19.74
N LYS A 2 43.11 -70.44 19.08
CA LYS A 2 43.00 -69.29 18.16
C LYS A 2 42.18 -69.66 16.91
N VAL A 3 41.78 -68.61 16.18
CA VAL A 3 41.69 -68.47 14.70
C VAL A 3 40.30 -68.06 14.21
N ILE A 4 40.11 -66.73 14.14
CA ILE A 4 39.79 -65.92 12.95
C ILE A 4 39.10 -66.68 11.79
N ASN A 5 37.88 -66.26 11.39
CA ASN A 5 37.73 -65.82 10.01
C ASN A 5 36.63 -64.78 9.77
N VAL A 6 37.06 -63.75 9.06
CA VAL A 6 36.33 -62.56 8.63
C VAL A 6 35.65 -62.87 7.29
N LYS A 7 34.59 -62.10 6.98
CA LYS A 7 33.99 -61.81 5.67
C LYS A 7 32.66 -62.51 5.36
N LYS A 8 31.56 -61.78 5.60
CA LYS A 8 30.56 -61.38 4.59
C LYS A 8 29.36 -60.77 5.28
N ARG A 9 29.27 -59.43 5.31
CA ARG A 9 28.03 -58.62 5.38
C ARG A 9 28.39 -57.13 5.57
N LYS A 10 29.16 -56.58 4.63
CA LYS A 10 29.34 -55.12 4.46
C LYS A 10 29.40 -54.83 2.96
N LYS A 11 28.27 -55.05 2.27
CA LYS A 11 28.15 -54.65 0.85
C LYS A 11 26.73 -54.33 0.38
N MET A 12 25.79 -54.08 1.30
CA MET A 12 24.41 -53.71 0.95
C MET A 12 23.89 -52.42 1.58
N SER A 13 24.62 -51.77 2.49
CA SER A 13 24.18 -50.48 3.07
C SER A 13 24.59 -49.27 2.23
N ASN A 14 25.72 -49.34 1.50
CA ASN A 14 26.25 -48.16 0.80
C ASN A 14 25.60 -47.94 -0.57
N LEU A 15 25.02 -48.96 -1.20
CA LEU A 15 24.37 -48.78 -2.51
C LEU A 15 23.04 -48.03 -2.36
N HIS A 16 22.24 -48.32 -1.32
CA HIS A 16 21.04 -47.56 -1.03
C HIS A 16 21.35 -46.13 -0.58
N SER A 17 22.39 -45.91 0.22
CA SER A 17 22.80 -44.55 0.60
C SER A 17 23.34 -43.74 -0.59
N VAL A 18 24.09 -44.36 -1.51
CA VAL A 18 24.56 -43.69 -2.72
C VAL A 18 23.42 -43.44 -3.71
N ILE A 19 22.46 -44.37 -3.86
CA ILE A 19 21.26 -44.15 -4.67
C ILE A 19 20.39 -43.04 -4.08
N LEU A 20 20.24 -42.95 -2.75
CA LEU A 20 19.53 -41.86 -2.08
C LEU A 20 20.26 -40.51 -2.20
N ILE A 21 21.60 -40.50 -2.18
CA ILE A 21 22.40 -39.28 -2.37
C ILE A 21 22.37 -38.85 -3.84
N VAL A 22 22.39 -39.78 -4.79
CA VAL A 22 22.26 -39.47 -6.22
C VAL A 22 20.84 -39.05 -6.56
N LEU A 23 19.80 -39.69 -5.99
CA LEU A 23 18.41 -39.23 -6.12
C LEU A 23 18.19 -37.86 -5.47
N SER A 24 18.83 -37.55 -4.33
CA SER A 24 18.73 -36.22 -3.70
C SER A 24 19.55 -35.16 -4.44
N PHE A 25 20.64 -35.55 -5.11
CA PHE A 25 21.38 -34.68 -6.05
C PHE A 25 20.58 -34.40 -7.32
N PHE A 26 19.87 -35.40 -7.86
CA PHE A 26 18.98 -35.24 -9.02
C PHE A 26 17.67 -34.50 -8.67
N LEU A 27 17.17 -34.60 -7.44
CA LEU A 27 16.03 -33.81 -6.92
C LEU A 27 16.39 -32.34 -6.63
N SER A 28 17.66 -31.93 -6.79
CA SER A 28 18.10 -30.53 -6.64
C SER A 28 18.43 -29.81 -7.96
N PHE A 29 18.17 -30.45 -9.10
CA PHE A 29 18.41 -29.91 -10.45
C PHE A 29 17.14 -29.64 -11.26
N GLY A 30 16.06 -29.26 -10.57
CA GLY A 30 14.90 -28.58 -11.15
C GLY A 30 14.81 -27.16 -10.62
N ARG A 31 15.86 -26.35 -10.78
CA ARG A 31 15.80 -24.90 -10.52
C ARG A 31 15.37 -24.22 -11.81
N GLY A 32 14.40 -23.32 -11.73
CA GLY A 32 13.80 -22.62 -12.87
C GLY A 32 14.85 -22.07 -13.84
N MET A 33 14.49 -22.06 -15.12
CA MET A 33 15.37 -21.53 -16.16
C MET A 33 15.16 -20.02 -16.30
N ASP A 34 16.25 -19.27 -16.09
CA ASP A 34 16.34 -17.81 -16.27
C ASP A 34 15.50 -17.32 -17.46
N TYR A 35 14.60 -16.35 -17.25
CA TYR A 35 13.67 -15.81 -18.25
C TYR A 35 14.38 -15.28 -19.50
N TYR A 36 15.61 -14.77 -19.38
CA TYR A 36 16.42 -14.39 -20.54
C TYR A 36 16.86 -15.62 -21.36
N LYS A 37 17.24 -16.71 -20.68
CA LYS A 37 17.56 -17.98 -21.34
C LYS A 37 16.32 -18.65 -21.92
N ARG A 38 15.18 -18.55 -21.23
CA ARG A 38 13.89 -19.08 -21.68
C ARG A 38 13.42 -18.43 -22.98
N LEU A 39 13.63 -17.13 -23.13
CA LEU A 39 13.37 -16.40 -24.37
C LEU A 39 14.52 -16.46 -25.38
N GLY A 40 15.68 -17.02 -25.02
CA GLY A 40 16.85 -17.12 -25.90
C GLY A 40 17.52 -15.78 -26.22
N ILE A 41 17.48 -14.82 -25.29
CA ILE A 41 17.98 -13.45 -25.44
C ILE A 41 19.03 -13.10 -24.39
N LYS A 42 19.83 -12.05 -24.65
CA LYS A 42 20.80 -11.52 -23.68
C LYS A 42 20.12 -10.57 -22.68
N ARG A 43 20.71 -10.41 -21.49
CA ARG A 43 20.18 -9.50 -20.44
C ARG A 43 20.09 -8.03 -20.84
N ASN A 44 20.91 -7.59 -21.80
CA ASN A 44 20.87 -6.23 -22.36
C ASN A 44 19.92 -6.08 -23.57
N ALA A 45 19.08 -7.08 -23.86
CA ALA A 45 18.11 -7.02 -24.97
C ALA A 45 17.13 -5.85 -24.82
N THR A 46 16.81 -5.19 -25.93
CA THR A 46 15.83 -4.10 -25.95
C THR A 46 14.40 -4.64 -25.81
N LYS A 47 13.42 -3.76 -25.60
CA LYS A 47 12.01 -4.16 -25.52
C LYS A 47 11.52 -4.80 -26.84
N GLU A 48 12.04 -4.31 -27.96
CA GLU A 48 11.76 -4.84 -29.30
C GLU A 48 12.33 -6.26 -29.45
N ASP A 49 13.55 -6.51 -28.97
CA ASP A 49 14.18 -7.83 -28.99
C ASP A 49 13.40 -8.85 -28.15
N ILE A 50 12.96 -8.44 -26.95
CA ILE A 50 12.13 -9.27 -26.04
C ILE A 50 10.80 -9.63 -26.71
N SER A 51 10.13 -8.65 -27.32
CA SER A 51 8.87 -8.86 -28.03
C SER A 51 9.03 -9.74 -29.28
N LYS A 52 10.14 -9.60 -30.00
CA LYS A 52 10.44 -10.39 -31.19
C LYS A 52 10.74 -11.86 -30.83
N ALA A 53 11.51 -12.08 -29.77
CA ALA A 53 11.83 -13.41 -29.26
C ALA A 53 10.57 -14.14 -28.76
N TYR A 54 9.74 -13.46 -27.97
CA TYR A 54 8.45 -14.01 -27.52
C TYR A 54 7.55 -14.40 -28.69
N ARG A 55 7.35 -13.51 -29.67
CA ARG A 55 6.50 -13.80 -30.85
C ARG A 55 6.96 -15.02 -31.63
N LYS A 56 8.28 -15.24 -31.73
CA LYS A 56 8.85 -16.42 -32.40
C LYS A 56 8.52 -17.71 -31.62
N LEU A 57 8.74 -17.72 -30.31
CA LEU A 57 8.49 -18.87 -29.45
C LEU A 57 6.99 -19.14 -29.25
N ALA A 58 6.17 -18.11 -29.14
CA ALA A 58 4.72 -18.22 -28.99
C ALA A 58 4.07 -18.86 -30.22
N LYS A 59 4.61 -18.62 -31.43
CA LYS A 59 4.16 -19.30 -32.66
C LYS A 59 4.56 -20.78 -32.69
N GLU A 60 5.70 -21.13 -32.10
CA GLU A 60 6.22 -22.50 -32.06
C GLU A 60 5.55 -23.36 -30.97
N TYR A 61 5.25 -22.75 -29.82
CA TYR A 61 4.68 -23.43 -28.65
C TYR A 61 3.18 -23.19 -28.48
N HIS A 62 2.53 -22.57 -29.47
CA HIS A 62 1.08 -22.34 -29.43
C HIS A 62 0.32 -23.65 -29.19
N PRO A 63 -0.69 -23.71 -28.30
CA PRO A 63 -1.44 -24.94 -28.00
C PRO A 63 -2.00 -25.64 -29.25
N ASP A 64 -2.45 -24.86 -30.24
CA ASP A 64 -2.97 -25.41 -31.51
C ASP A 64 -1.87 -26.03 -32.41
N VAL A 65 -0.61 -25.60 -32.26
CA VAL A 65 0.53 -26.06 -33.08
C VAL A 65 1.31 -27.16 -32.35
N ALA A 66 1.44 -27.05 -31.03
CA ALA A 66 2.17 -27.96 -30.16
C ALA A 66 1.38 -28.20 -28.86
N PRO A 67 0.29 -28.99 -28.90
CA PRO A 67 -0.59 -29.21 -27.74
C PRO A 67 0.09 -29.90 -26.55
N HIS A 68 1.26 -30.51 -26.77
CA HIS A 68 2.08 -31.15 -25.74
C HIS A 68 3.11 -30.21 -25.09
N LYS A 69 3.17 -28.93 -25.50
CA LYS A 69 4.12 -27.91 -25.01
C LYS A 69 3.46 -26.77 -24.23
N GLU A 70 2.31 -27.04 -23.63
CA GLU A 70 1.53 -26.05 -22.88
C GLU A 70 2.33 -25.43 -21.72
N LYS A 71 3.09 -26.25 -20.98
CA LYS A 71 3.96 -25.77 -19.90
C LYS A 71 5.02 -24.80 -20.42
N GLU A 72 5.61 -25.14 -21.55
CA GLU A 72 6.63 -24.33 -22.20
C GLU A 72 6.08 -23.01 -22.72
N PHE A 73 4.81 -23.00 -23.17
CA PHE A 73 4.08 -21.80 -23.57
C PHE A 73 3.80 -20.87 -22.38
N ILE A 74 3.35 -21.43 -21.25
CA ILE A 74 3.12 -20.68 -20.01
C ILE A 74 4.44 -20.03 -19.52
N GLU A 75 5.55 -20.79 -19.56
CA GLU A 75 6.85 -20.28 -19.14
C GLU A 75 7.38 -19.12 -20.00
N ILE A 76 7.20 -19.17 -21.33
CA ILE A 76 7.61 -18.05 -22.20
C ILE A 76 6.70 -16.83 -22.05
N ALA A 77 5.42 -17.02 -21.72
CA ALA A 77 4.48 -15.94 -21.45
C ALA A 77 4.85 -15.21 -20.16
N ASN A 78 5.15 -15.94 -19.08
CA ASN A 78 5.63 -15.39 -17.82
C ASN A 78 6.95 -14.62 -17.99
N ALA A 79 7.87 -15.18 -18.78
CA ALA A 79 9.12 -14.50 -19.11
C ALA A 79 8.88 -13.19 -19.89
N TYR A 80 7.96 -13.17 -20.85
CA TYR A 80 7.63 -11.97 -21.60
C TYR A 80 6.96 -10.90 -20.74
N GLU A 81 6.00 -11.27 -19.90
CA GLU A 81 5.32 -10.32 -19.00
C GLU A 81 6.31 -9.66 -18.02
N THR A 82 7.21 -10.46 -17.44
CA THR A 82 8.20 -9.97 -16.48
C THR A 82 9.25 -9.09 -17.14
N LEU A 83 9.74 -9.46 -18.33
CA LEU A 83 10.83 -8.76 -18.99
C LEU A 83 10.37 -7.56 -19.86
N SER A 84 9.11 -7.52 -20.29
CA SER A 84 8.57 -6.43 -21.13
C SER A 84 8.17 -5.19 -20.32
N ASP A 85 7.91 -5.35 -19.03
CA ASP A 85 7.64 -4.26 -18.08
C ASP A 85 8.94 -3.76 -17.41
N PRO A 86 9.26 -2.45 -17.47
CA PRO A 86 10.52 -1.92 -16.94
C PRO A 86 10.70 -2.13 -15.42
N GLU A 87 9.63 -2.04 -14.64
CA GLU A 87 9.69 -2.17 -13.18
C GLU A 87 9.83 -3.65 -12.77
N LYS A 88 9.05 -4.55 -13.38
CA LYS A 88 9.16 -5.99 -13.15
C LYS A 88 10.51 -6.53 -13.62
N ARG A 89 11.02 -6.08 -14.76
CA ARG A 89 12.35 -6.43 -15.26
C ARG A 89 13.45 -6.01 -14.29
N LYS A 90 13.36 -4.78 -13.76
CA LYS A 90 14.31 -4.27 -12.77
C LYS A 90 14.28 -5.12 -11.49
N LEU A 91 13.10 -5.47 -10.99
CA LEU A 91 12.95 -6.35 -9.82
C LEU A 91 13.49 -7.76 -10.10
N TYR A 92 13.22 -8.32 -11.27
CA TYR A 92 13.72 -9.63 -11.70
C TYR A 92 15.26 -9.63 -11.83
N ASP A 93 15.85 -8.57 -12.36
CA ASP A 93 17.30 -8.41 -12.46
C ASP A 93 17.97 -8.25 -11.08
N MET A 94 17.28 -7.65 -10.10
CA MET A 94 17.78 -7.46 -8.74
C MET A 94 17.69 -8.72 -7.86
N TYR A 95 16.60 -9.49 -7.98
CA TYR A 95 16.28 -10.57 -7.04
C TYR A 95 16.25 -11.97 -7.66
N GLY A 96 16.30 -12.09 -8.98
CA GLY A 96 16.23 -13.37 -9.71
C GLY A 96 14.90 -14.10 -9.52
N GLU A 97 14.85 -15.38 -9.89
CA GLU A 97 13.66 -16.23 -9.78
C GLU A 97 13.22 -16.48 -8.32
N ASN A 98 14.12 -16.30 -7.34
CA ASN A 98 13.84 -16.50 -5.92
C ASN A 98 12.88 -15.45 -5.33
N TYR A 99 12.51 -14.42 -6.09
CA TYR A 99 11.42 -13.51 -5.71
C TYR A 99 10.04 -14.20 -5.81
N ALA A 100 9.92 -15.28 -6.60
CA ALA A 100 8.66 -16.00 -6.78
C ALA A 100 8.35 -17.03 -5.67
N ASP A 101 9.34 -17.46 -4.87
CA ASP A 101 9.23 -18.68 -4.03
C ASP A 101 9.35 -18.41 -2.51
N GLY A 102 9.03 -17.20 -2.07
CA GLY A 102 9.10 -16.76 -0.66
C GLY A 102 8.00 -17.30 0.26
N GLY A 103 7.60 -18.57 0.12
CA GLY A 103 6.45 -19.14 0.83
C GLY A 103 6.56 -20.64 1.13
N ALA A 104 7.71 -21.16 1.58
CA ALA A 104 7.79 -22.53 2.09
C ALA A 104 8.86 -22.69 3.18
N GLY A 105 8.45 -22.66 4.45
CA GLY A 105 9.32 -23.03 5.57
C GLY A 105 8.71 -22.81 6.95
N GLY A 106 8.03 -23.83 7.48
CA GLY A 106 7.74 -23.98 8.92
C GLY A 106 6.29 -24.30 9.26
N GLY A 107 5.98 -25.58 9.50
CA GLY A 107 4.64 -26.06 9.80
C GLY A 107 4.24 -26.08 11.29
N ALA A 108 3.00 -26.56 11.48
CA ALA A 108 2.28 -26.95 12.69
C ALA A 108 1.28 -25.93 13.29
N GLU A 109 0.00 -26.29 13.09
CA GLU A 109 -1.18 -26.12 13.95
C GLU A 109 -1.77 -24.73 14.20
N GLY A 110 -2.94 -24.50 13.56
CA GLY A 110 -4.07 -23.84 14.23
C GLY A 110 -4.38 -22.40 13.81
N GLY A 111 -5.14 -22.28 12.71
CA GLY A 111 -6.24 -21.31 12.59
C GLY A 111 -5.91 -19.85 12.26
N GLY A 112 -6.48 -19.36 11.15
CA GLY A 112 -6.76 -17.94 10.94
C GLY A 112 -5.94 -17.28 9.84
N SER A 113 -6.52 -17.26 8.63
CA SER A 113 -5.95 -16.74 7.39
C SER A 113 -5.79 -15.21 7.37
N GLY A 114 -4.63 -14.72 6.90
CA GLY A 114 -4.44 -13.35 6.40
C GLY A 114 -3.05 -12.73 6.65
N GLY A 115 -2.05 -13.12 5.86
CA GLY A 115 -0.73 -12.48 5.86
C GLY A 115 -0.02 -12.61 4.50
N PHE A 116 0.24 -11.46 3.87
CA PHE A 116 0.83 -11.23 2.55
C PHE A 116 2.04 -12.12 2.19
N GLY A 117 1.94 -12.82 1.07
CA GLY A 117 3.10 -13.43 0.40
C GLY A 117 2.68 -14.25 -0.80
N ASN A 118 2.55 -13.63 -1.98
CA ASN A 118 2.46 -14.37 -3.24
C ASN A 118 3.50 -13.83 -4.20
N GLY A 119 4.46 -14.69 -4.56
CA GLY A 119 5.37 -14.46 -5.66
C GLY A 119 4.64 -14.40 -7.01
N PHE A 120 5.39 -14.12 -8.08
CA PHE A 120 4.86 -14.07 -9.45
C PHE A 120 4.44 -15.47 -9.94
N HIS A 121 3.32 -15.97 -9.45
CA HIS A 121 2.58 -17.07 -10.06
C HIS A 121 1.18 -16.57 -10.39
N PHE A 122 0.89 -16.52 -11.69
CA PHE A 122 -0.44 -16.23 -12.19
C PHE A 122 -1.27 -17.50 -12.37
N ASP A 123 -2.56 -17.32 -12.13
CA ASP A 123 -3.65 -18.27 -12.31
C ASP A 123 -3.86 -18.56 -13.80
N GLN A 124 -4.19 -19.81 -14.16
CA GLN A 124 -4.35 -20.28 -15.55
C GLN A 124 -5.38 -19.45 -16.33
N ASP A 125 -6.34 -18.83 -15.63
CA ASP A 125 -7.44 -18.07 -16.20
C ASP A 125 -7.03 -16.70 -16.77
N VAL A 126 -5.98 -16.08 -16.22
CA VAL A 126 -5.47 -14.79 -16.72
C VAL A 126 -4.71 -14.97 -18.04
N VAL A 127 -4.02 -16.11 -18.19
CA VAL A 127 -3.35 -16.50 -19.43
C VAL A 127 -4.37 -16.76 -20.55
N ASN A 128 -5.50 -17.37 -20.21
CA ASN A 128 -6.63 -17.59 -21.13
C ASN A 128 -7.32 -16.27 -21.54
N GLU A 129 -7.36 -15.27 -20.66
CA GLU A 129 -7.88 -13.93 -20.96
C GLU A 129 -6.95 -13.14 -21.89
N ILE A 130 -5.63 -13.22 -21.66
CA ILE A 130 -4.60 -12.64 -22.53
C ILE A 130 -4.59 -13.33 -23.90
N PHE A 131 -4.82 -14.65 -23.94
CA PHE A 131 -5.00 -15.43 -25.15
C PHE A 131 -6.19 -14.91 -25.98
N ARG A 132 -7.36 -14.70 -25.35
CA ARG A 132 -8.56 -14.14 -26.03
C ARG A 132 -8.36 -12.70 -26.51
N GLN A 133 -7.57 -11.89 -25.81
CA GLN A 133 -7.27 -10.51 -26.23
C GLN A 133 -6.26 -10.43 -27.38
N PHE A 134 -5.38 -11.42 -27.52
CA PHE A 134 -4.41 -11.48 -28.62
C PHE A 134 -5.00 -12.16 -29.88
N THR A 135 -5.89 -13.13 -29.72
CA THR A 135 -6.66 -13.76 -30.81
C THR A 135 -7.92 -12.94 -31.10
N GLY A 136 -7.75 -11.71 -31.57
CA GLY A 136 -8.88 -10.94 -32.09
C GLY A 136 -9.59 -11.73 -33.20
N GLY A 137 -10.80 -12.18 -32.91
CA GLY A 137 -11.83 -12.66 -33.84
C GLY A 137 -11.38 -13.37 -35.13
N ALA A 138 -11.20 -14.69 -35.08
CA ALA A 138 -11.39 -15.58 -36.22
C ALA A 138 -11.69 -16.99 -35.70
N GLY A 139 -12.84 -17.55 -36.09
CA GLY A 139 -13.37 -18.81 -35.58
C GLY A 139 -12.58 -20.06 -35.97
N GLY A 140 -12.93 -21.16 -35.30
CA GLY A 140 -12.52 -22.50 -35.72
C GLY A 140 -13.09 -22.85 -37.09
N GLY A 141 -12.24 -23.40 -37.96
CA GLY A 141 -12.64 -23.96 -39.26
C GLY A 141 -11.52 -23.92 -40.31
N SER A 142 -10.60 -24.87 -40.21
CA SER A 142 -9.44 -25.12 -41.07
C SER A 142 -9.69 -25.05 -42.59
N SER A 143 -8.81 -24.35 -43.33
CA SER A 143 -7.87 -24.91 -44.33
C SER A 143 -7.53 -23.95 -45.50
N GLY A 144 -6.23 -23.75 -45.76
CA GLY A 144 -5.72 -23.50 -47.12
C GLY A 144 -5.12 -22.12 -47.48
N ARG A 145 -3.78 -22.05 -47.41
CA ARG A 145 -2.84 -21.31 -48.28
C ARG A 145 -2.85 -19.76 -48.35
N GLY A 146 -1.68 -19.20 -48.01
CA GLY A 146 -1.02 -18.16 -48.82
C GLY A 146 -0.92 -16.78 -48.16
N GLY A 147 0.29 -16.27 -47.97
CA GLY A 147 0.55 -15.07 -47.17
C GLY A 147 0.09 -13.75 -47.78
N ASN A 148 -0.22 -12.79 -46.92
CA ASN A 148 0.44 -11.47 -46.83
C ASN A 148 -0.26 -10.64 -45.74
N PHE A 149 0.50 -10.18 -44.73
CA PHE A 149 -0.02 -9.27 -43.71
C PHE A 149 -0.04 -7.83 -44.25
N HIS A 150 -1.23 -7.24 -44.35
CA HIS A 150 -1.41 -5.82 -44.68
C HIS A 150 -2.26 -5.16 -43.59
N PHE A 151 -1.69 -4.20 -42.86
CA PHE A 151 -2.46 -3.32 -41.95
C PHE A 151 -3.33 -2.37 -42.78
N LYS A 152 -4.58 -2.12 -42.37
CA LYS A 152 -5.30 -0.88 -42.73
C LYS A 152 -6.44 -0.55 -41.75
N PHE A 153 -6.42 0.72 -41.33
CA PHE A 153 -7.42 1.44 -40.54
C PHE A 153 -8.80 1.43 -41.20
N THR A 154 -9.86 1.50 -40.38
CA THR A 154 -11.24 1.64 -40.83
C THR A 154 -11.51 3.05 -41.38
N SER A 155 -12.02 3.14 -42.61
CA SER A 155 -12.96 4.19 -43.01
C SER A 155 -14.03 3.61 -43.93
N SER A 156 -15.29 3.87 -43.57
CA SER A 156 -16.46 4.07 -44.44
C SER A 156 -16.76 3.08 -45.57
N GLY A 157 -17.99 2.55 -45.53
CA GLY A 157 -18.84 2.50 -46.73
C GLY A 157 -19.24 1.10 -47.21
N GLY A 158 -20.46 0.70 -46.83
CA GLY A 158 -21.55 0.48 -47.78
C GLY A 158 -21.56 -0.78 -48.66
N SER A 159 -22.67 -1.53 -48.52
CA SER A 159 -23.40 -2.25 -49.59
C SER A 159 -22.68 -3.45 -50.24
N SER A 160 -23.30 -4.55 -50.62
CA SER A 160 -24.72 -4.91 -50.80
C SER A 160 -24.76 -6.37 -51.30
N GLY A 161 -25.83 -7.09 -50.94
CA GLY A 161 -26.36 -8.24 -51.68
C GLY A 161 -25.64 -9.58 -51.43
N GLY A 162 -26.31 -10.70 -51.24
CA GLY A 162 -27.72 -11.04 -51.31
C GLY A 162 -27.84 -12.54 -51.63
N GLY A 163 -28.85 -13.21 -51.07
CA GLY A 163 -29.39 -14.45 -51.64
C GLY A 163 -29.32 -15.73 -50.80
N GLY A 164 -30.36 -15.95 -49.98
CA GLY A 164 -31.25 -17.11 -50.14
C GLY A 164 -30.97 -18.41 -49.36
N GLY A 165 -31.74 -18.65 -48.29
CA GLY A 165 -31.94 -19.97 -47.67
C GLY A 165 -32.56 -19.91 -46.26
N PHE A 166 -33.89 -19.83 -46.15
CA PHE A 166 -34.69 -19.80 -44.90
C PHE A 166 -34.82 -21.22 -44.25
N PRO A 167 -35.40 -21.38 -43.05
CA PRO A 167 -34.75 -21.24 -41.75
C PRO A 167 -34.94 -22.50 -40.87
N ASN A 168 -34.14 -22.67 -39.82
CA ASN A 168 -34.51 -23.56 -38.71
C ASN A 168 -34.68 -22.72 -37.44
N PHE A 169 -35.92 -22.64 -36.97
CA PHE A 169 -36.33 -21.83 -35.82
C PHE A 169 -35.92 -22.51 -34.52
N GLY A 170 -34.99 -21.88 -33.80
CA GLY A 170 -34.55 -22.31 -32.48
C GLY A 170 -33.58 -21.34 -31.83
N HIS A 171 -33.84 -20.03 -31.94
CA HIS A 171 -33.12 -19.04 -31.14
C HIS A 171 -33.98 -18.60 -29.96
N HIS A 172 -33.58 -19.01 -28.75
CA HIS A 172 -33.78 -18.18 -27.58
C HIS A 172 -33.16 -16.82 -27.90
N PHE A 173 -34.02 -15.83 -28.18
CA PHE A 173 -33.63 -14.43 -28.29
C PHE A 173 -33.28 -13.98 -26.87
N GLU A 174 -32.03 -14.18 -26.44
CA GLU A 174 -31.45 -13.33 -25.41
C GLU A 174 -31.27 -11.96 -26.06
N GLU A 175 -32.30 -11.11 -25.92
CA GLU A 175 -32.16 -9.68 -26.20
C GLU A 175 -31.00 -9.18 -25.35
N GLU A 176 -29.87 -8.93 -26.01
CA GLU A 176 -28.68 -8.33 -25.41
C GLU A 176 -29.04 -6.87 -25.10
N TYR A 177 -29.65 -6.63 -23.94
CA TYR A 177 -30.00 -5.30 -23.50
C TYR A 177 -28.71 -4.51 -23.25
N GLU A 178 -28.50 -3.45 -24.03
CA GLU A 178 -27.36 -2.56 -23.88
C GLU A 178 -27.33 -1.96 -22.45
N ASP A 179 -26.21 -2.15 -21.74
CA ASP A 179 -26.03 -1.65 -20.38
C ASP A 179 -26.21 -0.12 -20.33
N ILE A 180 -27.15 0.33 -19.50
CA ILE A 180 -27.51 1.74 -19.44
C ILE A 180 -26.44 2.61 -18.79
N TYR A 181 -25.54 2.08 -17.95
CA TYR A 181 -24.49 2.85 -17.25
C TYR A 181 -23.11 2.77 -17.90
N LYS A 182 -22.88 1.84 -18.85
CA LYS A 182 -21.62 1.70 -19.60
C LYS A 182 -20.40 1.74 -18.67
N ASN A 183 -19.48 2.70 -18.79
CA ASN A 183 -18.32 2.81 -17.88
C ASN A 183 -18.35 4.11 -17.05
N GLU A 184 -19.53 4.73 -16.90
CA GLU A 184 -19.66 6.03 -16.25
C GLU A 184 -19.59 5.95 -14.71
N VAL A 185 -19.84 4.76 -14.15
CA VAL A 185 -19.84 4.50 -12.70
C VAL A 185 -19.30 3.10 -12.44
N LEU A 186 -18.71 2.88 -11.27
CA LEU A 186 -18.23 1.57 -10.83
C LEU A 186 -19.35 0.51 -10.90
N LYS A 187 -19.11 -0.57 -11.63
CA LYS A 187 -20.01 -1.73 -11.65
C LYS A 187 -19.57 -2.74 -10.62
N ILE A 188 -20.54 -3.21 -9.84
CA ILE A 188 -20.34 -4.28 -8.88
C ILE A 188 -20.98 -5.55 -9.43
N ASN A 189 -20.20 -6.62 -9.47
CA ASN A 189 -20.59 -7.95 -9.90
C ASN A 189 -20.08 -8.99 -8.89
N SER A 190 -20.47 -10.26 -9.06
CA SER A 190 -20.09 -11.30 -8.11
C SER A 190 -18.57 -11.51 -8.01
N GLN A 191 -17.78 -11.14 -9.03
CA GLN A 191 -16.34 -11.31 -9.06
C GLN A 191 -15.58 -10.21 -8.28
N ASN A 192 -16.04 -8.96 -8.37
CA ASN A 192 -15.36 -7.82 -7.77
C ASN A 192 -15.98 -7.35 -6.45
N TYR A 193 -17.14 -7.89 -6.07
CA TYR A 193 -17.90 -7.49 -4.89
C TYR A 193 -17.03 -7.41 -3.64
N ASP A 194 -16.33 -8.49 -3.27
CA ASP A 194 -15.57 -8.52 -2.02
C ASP A 194 -14.45 -7.49 -2.00
N LYS A 195 -13.78 -7.28 -3.15
CA LYS A 195 -12.75 -6.25 -3.28
C LYS A 195 -13.33 -4.85 -3.05
N VAL A 196 -14.40 -4.50 -3.78
CA VAL A 196 -15.03 -3.17 -3.69
C VAL A 196 -15.53 -2.88 -2.28
N ILE A 197 -16.11 -3.88 -1.61
CA ILE A 197 -16.70 -3.72 -0.28
C ILE A 197 -15.61 -3.60 0.80
N ASN A 198 -14.46 -4.27 0.63
CA ASN A 198 -13.34 -4.16 1.54
C ASN A 198 -12.54 -2.86 1.36
N ASP A 199 -12.57 -2.26 0.17
CA ASP A 199 -11.90 -1.00 -0.16
C ASP A 199 -12.71 0.26 0.25
N ILE A 200 -13.85 0.11 0.94
CA ILE A 200 -14.68 1.25 1.36
C ILE A 200 -13.95 2.10 2.40
N THR A 201 -13.49 3.28 1.98
CA THR A 201 -12.87 4.27 2.87
C THR A 201 -13.89 5.02 3.74
N TYR A 202 -14.99 5.49 3.12
CA TYR A 202 -15.99 6.34 3.78
C TYR A 202 -17.38 5.70 3.73
N SER A 203 -18.01 5.70 2.55
CA SER A 203 -19.30 5.09 2.26
C SER A 203 -19.43 4.83 0.76
N LEU A 204 -20.16 3.77 0.43
CA LEU A 204 -20.41 3.33 -0.94
C LEU A 204 -21.92 3.39 -1.21
N ILE A 205 -22.31 4.14 -2.23
CA ILE A 205 -23.70 4.22 -2.67
C ILE A 205 -23.89 3.21 -3.80
N ILE A 206 -24.81 2.27 -3.62
CA ILE A 206 -25.10 1.24 -4.62
C ILE A 206 -26.51 1.46 -5.15
N ASN A 207 -26.63 1.64 -6.46
CA ASN A 207 -27.89 1.64 -7.17
C ASN A 207 -28.10 0.31 -7.91
N PHE A 208 -29.03 -0.51 -7.42
CA PHE A 208 -29.47 -1.72 -8.08
C PHE A 208 -30.48 -1.37 -9.16
N TYR A 209 -30.23 -1.83 -10.38
CA TYR A 209 -31.02 -1.49 -11.55
C TYR A 209 -31.20 -2.71 -12.47
N SER A 210 -32.01 -2.55 -13.51
CA SER A 210 -32.07 -3.48 -14.64
C SER A 210 -32.14 -2.68 -15.95
N PRO A 211 -31.51 -3.12 -17.04
CA PRO A 211 -31.58 -2.47 -18.35
C PRO A 211 -33.00 -2.37 -18.93
N SER A 212 -33.90 -3.29 -18.60
CA SER A 212 -35.30 -3.31 -19.08
C SER A 212 -36.23 -2.40 -18.26
N CYS A 213 -35.76 -1.83 -17.16
CA CYS A 213 -36.54 -1.01 -16.24
C CYS A 213 -36.64 0.47 -16.68
N SER A 214 -37.86 0.91 -17.06
CA SER A 214 -38.13 2.30 -17.48
C SER A 214 -37.78 3.34 -16.39
N HIS A 215 -38.11 3.05 -15.12
CA HIS A 215 -37.76 3.91 -13.99
C HIS A 215 -36.24 4.03 -13.78
N CYS A 216 -35.48 3.00 -14.14
CA CYS A 216 -34.03 2.97 -14.02
C CYS A 216 -33.38 3.84 -15.11
N LYS A 217 -33.89 3.76 -16.35
CA LYS A 217 -33.47 4.62 -17.46
C LYS A 217 -33.69 6.09 -17.17
N SER A 218 -34.87 6.46 -16.64
CA SER A 218 -35.18 7.86 -16.29
C SER A 218 -34.37 8.37 -15.09
N PHE A 219 -34.02 7.48 -14.15
CA PHE A 219 -33.23 7.82 -12.97
C PHE A 219 -31.73 8.00 -13.26
N LYS A 220 -31.19 7.31 -14.29
CA LYS A 220 -29.76 7.33 -14.66
C LYS A 220 -29.14 8.73 -14.59
N LYS A 221 -29.72 9.71 -15.30
CA LYS A 221 -29.15 11.06 -15.42
C LYS A 221 -29.01 11.76 -14.06
N LYS A 222 -30.01 11.60 -13.18
CA LYS A 222 -29.98 12.16 -11.82
C LYS A 222 -28.90 11.48 -10.99
N TYR A 223 -28.82 10.16 -11.05
CA TYR A 223 -27.81 9.38 -10.33
C TYR A 223 -26.38 9.80 -10.71
N LEU A 224 -26.10 9.94 -12.01
CA LEU A 224 -24.79 10.39 -12.49
C LEU A 224 -24.47 11.83 -12.07
N LYS A 225 -25.46 12.72 -12.04
CA LYS A 225 -25.27 14.09 -11.58
C LYS A 225 -24.89 14.14 -10.10
N ILE A 226 -25.57 13.35 -9.27
CA ILE A 226 -25.26 13.24 -7.83
C ILE A 226 -23.88 12.60 -7.63
N SER A 227 -23.55 11.55 -8.39
CA SER A 227 -22.22 10.92 -8.35
C SER A 227 -21.10 11.92 -8.62
N LYS A 228 -21.28 12.82 -9.59
CA LYS A 228 -20.29 13.86 -9.90
C LYS A 228 -20.18 14.93 -8.81
N LYS A 229 -21.27 15.21 -8.08
CA LYS A 229 -21.27 16.19 -6.97
C LYS A 229 -20.34 15.74 -5.83
N TYR A 230 -20.32 14.44 -5.54
CA TYR A 230 -19.57 13.85 -4.42
C TYR A 230 -18.30 13.11 -4.85
N ASP A 231 -17.82 13.39 -6.07
CA ASP A 231 -16.62 12.75 -6.60
C ASP A 231 -15.40 13.03 -5.71
N GLY A 232 -14.53 12.04 -5.57
CA GLY A 232 -13.35 12.10 -4.71
C GLY A 232 -13.54 11.63 -3.26
N TYR A 233 -14.75 11.67 -2.69
CA TYR A 233 -14.97 11.28 -1.29
C TYR A 233 -16.21 10.43 -1.00
N LEU A 234 -17.09 10.22 -1.98
CA LEU A 234 -18.07 9.14 -1.95
C LEU A 234 -17.97 8.31 -3.21
N THR A 235 -17.99 6.99 -3.04
CA THR A 235 -18.00 6.08 -4.20
C THR A 235 -19.44 5.79 -4.58
N PHE A 236 -19.78 6.01 -5.84
CA PHE A 236 -21.05 5.62 -6.43
C PHE A 236 -20.85 4.37 -7.28
N SER A 237 -21.82 3.47 -7.26
CA SER A 237 -21.73 2.17 -7.91
C SER A 237 -23.10 1.64 -8.34
N VAL A 238 -23.09 0.71 -9.30
CA VAL A 238 -24.31 0.09 -9.82
C VAL A 238 -24.20 -1.43 -9.83
N VAL A 239 -25.34 -2.09 -9.61
CA VAL A 239 -25.48 -3.55 -9.72
C VAL A 239 -26.63 -3.85 -10.67
N ASN A 240 -26.36 -4.63 -11.72
CA ASN A 240 -27.39 -5.08 -12.65
C ASN A 240 -28.09 -6.32 -12.10
N CYS A 241 -29.33 -6.20 -11.63
CA CYS A 241 -30.10 -7.32 -11.07
C CYS A 241 -30.57 -8.35 -12.09
N GLN A 242 -30.49 -8.07 -13.39
CA GLN A 242 -30.79 -9.04 -14.43
C GLN A 242 -29.69 -10.11 -14.51
N GLU A 243 -28.44 -9.68 -14.37
CA GLU A 243 -27.24 -10.52 -14.37
C GLU A 243 -26.92 -11.04 -12.96
N GLU A 244 -26.92 -10.15 -11.95
CA GLU A 244 -26.44 -10.41 -10.59
C GLU A 244 -27.58 -10.70 -9.60
N LYS A 245 -28.39 -11.73 -9.91
CA LYS A 245 -29.57 -12.09 -9.11
C LYS A 245 -29.25 -12.43 -7.65
N SER A 246 -28.10 -13.07 -7.40
CA SER A 246 -27.63 -13.44 -6.06
C SER A 246 -27.36 -12.21 -5.19
N LEU A 247 -26.65 -11.21 -5.73
CA LEU A 247 -26.34 -9.96 -5.04
C LEU A 247 -27.62 -9.17 -4.74
N CYS A 248 -28.56 -9.09 -5.69
CA CYS A 248 -29.82 -8.38 -5.44
C CYS A 248 -30.69 -9.08 -4.37
N ARG A 249 -30.68 -10.42 -4.30
CA ARG A 249 -31.31 -11.17 -3.21
C ARG A 249 -30.61 -10.92 -1.86
N LYS A 250 -29.27 -10.86 -1.85
CA LYS A 250 -28.47 -10.60 -0.63
C LYS A 250 -28.87 -9.29 0.05
N TYR A 251 -29.17 -8.26 -0.73
CA TYR A 251 -29.60 -6.95 -0.22
C TYR A 251 -31.12 -6.78 -0.13
N ASN A 252 -31.90 -7.87 -0.31
CA ASN A 252 -33.36 -7.85 -0.24
C ASN A 252 -33.99 -6.82 -1.20
N VAL A 253 -33.47 -6.74 -2.43
CA VAL A 253 -33.95 -5.81 -3.45
C VAL A 253 -35.32 -6.27 -3.96
N LYS A 254 -36.38 -5.52 -3.62
CA LYS A 254 -37.77 -5.83 -3.99
C LYS A 254 -38.31 -5.03 -5.18
N SER A 255 -37.76 -3.85 -5.44
CA SER A 255 -38.21 -2.95 -6.50
C SER A 255 -37.05 -2.14 -7.05
N LEU A 256 -37.10 -1.79 -8.33
CA LEU A 256 -36.02 -1.10 -9.03
C LEU A 256 -36.43 0.32 -9.48
N PRO A 257 -35.51 1.28 -9.53
CA PRO A 257 -34.15 1.19 -9.01
C PRO A 257 -34.13 1.21 -7.47
N HIS A 258 -33.23 0.46 -6.85
CA HIS A 258 -33.08 0.35 -5.40
C HIS A 258 -31.76 0.96 -4.98
N ILE A 259 -31.74 1.83 -3.97
CA ILE A 259 -30.52 2.53 -3.55
C ILE A 259 -30.23 2.18 -2.11
N ILE A 260 -28.96 1.83 -1.85
CA ILE A 260 -28.45 1.67 -0.49
C ILE A 260 -27.20 2.53 -0.29
N LEU A 261 -26.96 2.90 0.95
CA LEU A 261 -25.69 3.47 1.41
C LEU A 261 -25.02 2.44 2.32
N LEU A 262 -23.89 1.89 1.88
CA LEU A 262 -23.08 0.94 2.62
C LEU A 262 -21.95 1.67 3.34
N LYS A 263 -21.87 1.49 4.65
CA LYS A 263 -20.88 2.09 5.56
C LYS A 263 -19.63 1.20 5.63
N LYS A 264 -18.49 1.77 6.05
CA LYS A 264 -17.21 1.05 6.24
C LYS A 264 -17.29 -0.19 7.14
N ASN A 265 -18.16 -0.16 8.15
CA ASN A 265 -18.43 -1.30 9.03
C ASN A 265 -19.33 -2.38 8.41
N LYS A 266 -19.59 -2.30 7.08
CA LYS A 266 -20.42 -3.22 6.30
C LYS A 266 -21.92 -3.20 6.64
N THR A 267 -22.38 -2.28 7.49
CA THR A 267 -23.82 -2.03 7.67
C THR A 267 -24.33 -1.11 6.56
N TYR A 268 -25.60 -1.25 6.17
CA TYR A 268 -26.18 -0.41 5.12
C TYR A 268 -27.53 0.16 5.51
N GLU A 269 -27.86 1.30 4.92
CA GLU A 269 -29.17 1.94 5.00
C GLU A 269 -29.84 1.86 3.63
N THR A 270 -31.15 1.67 3.63
CA THR A 270 -31.93 1.56 2.39
C THR A 270 -32.73 2.83 2.16
N PHE A 271 -32.72 3.34 0.94
CA PHE A 271 -33.52 4.49 0.56
C PHE A 271 -34.95 4.09 0.17
N TYR A 272 -35.95 4.71 0.82
CA TYR A 272 -37.38 4.46 0.57
C TYR A 272 -38.13 5.67 -0.02
N GLY A 273 -37.46 6.81 -0.22
CA GLY A 273 -38.08 8.05 -0.65
C GLY A 273 -38.36 8.15 -2.16
N SER A 274 -38.94 9.28 -2.57
CA SER A 274 -39.07 9.61 -4.01
C SER A 274 -37.69 9.87 -4.62
N ARG A 275 -37.43 9.31 -5.80
CA ARG A 275 -36.13 9.31 -6.50
C ARG A 275 -35.83 10.64 -7.20
N ASN A 276 -35.95 11.75 -6.46
CA ASN A 276 -35.49 13.08 -6.87
C ASN A 276 -34.09 13.34 -6.29
N GLU A 277 -33.41 14.37 -6.78
CA GLU A 277 -32.03 14.66 -6.37
C GLU A 277 -31.94 15.03 -4.90
N ASP A 278 -32.85 15.91 -4.44
CA ASP A 278 -32.85 16.44 -3.07
C ASP A 278 -33.04 15.35 -2.02
N ASN A 279 -34.01 14.44 -2.19
CA ASN A 279 -34.25 13.36 -1.22
C ASN A 279 -33.07 12.40 -1.15
N ILE A 280 -32.35 12.18 -2.25
CA ILE A 280 -31.16 11.31 -2.25
C ILE A 280 -30.01 12.02 -1.54
N ILE A 281 -29.83 13.31 -1.78
CA ILE A 281 -28.86 14.13 -1.07
C ILE A 281 -29.14 14.11 0.43
N THR A 282 -30.39 14.36 0.85
CA THR A 282 -30.80 14.29 2.25
C THR A 282 -30.57 12.89 2.83
N PHE A 283 -30.91 11.83 2.09
CA PHE A 283 -30.64 10.46 2.52
C PHE A 283 -29.14 10.21 2.75
N ILE A 284 -28.26 10.69 1.85
CA ILE A 284 -26.82 10.59 2.01
C ILE A 284 -26.36 11.38 3.24
N GLU A 285 -26.82 12.62 3.38
CA GLU A 285 -26.49 13.51 4.49
C GLU A 285 -26.86 12.90 5.84
N GLU A 286 -28.03 12.29 5.96
CA GLU A 286 -28.52 11.70 7.21
C GLU A 286 -27.80 10.38 7.56
N ASN A 287 -27.40 9.60 6.55
CA ASN A 287 -26.95 8.22 6.76
C ASN A 287 -25.44 8.01 6.62
N ILE A 288 -24.69 8.98 6.08
CA ILE A 288 -23.23 8.90 6.04
C ILE A 288 -22.64 8.96 7.46
N ALA A 289 -21.69 8.07 7.74
CA ALA A 289 -21.01 8.01 9.03
C ALA A 289 -20.09 9.23 9.23
N TYR A 290 -19.96 9.69 10.48
CA TYR A 290 -19.08 10.79 10.85
C TYR A 290 -18.56 10.62 12.28
N VAL A 291 -17.45 11.29 12.59
CA VAL A 291 -16.76 11.20 13.90
C VAL A 291 -16.38 12.56 14.48
N TYR A 292 -16.73 13.67 13.81
CA TYR A 292 -16.51 15.01 14.36
C TYR A 292 -17.44 15.30 15.54
N THR A 293 -17.10 16.32 16.34
CA THR A 293 -17.93 16.81 17.44
C THR A 293 -18.67 18.09 17.04
N GLU A 294 -20.00 18.07 17.05
CA GLU A 294 -20.78 19.29 16.87
C GLU A 294 -20.79 20.14 18.16
N ILE A 295 -20.26 21.35 18.06
CA ILE A 295 -20.09 22.28 19.17
C ILE A 295 -21.34 23.16 19.29
N THR A 296 -22.29 22.70 20.11
CA THR A 296 -23.56 23.40 20.33
C THR A 296 -23.58 24.25 21.61
N SER A 297 -22.62 24.06 22.51
CA SER A 297 -22.56 24.74 23.81
C SER A 297 -21.12 24.86 24.31
N GLN A 298 -20.88 25.80 25.25
CA GLN A 298 -19.56 26.02 25.84
C GLN A 298 -19.01 24.74 26.48
N LYS A 299 -19.87 24.01 27.22
CA LYS A 299 -19.50 22.72 27.82
C LYS A 299 -19.00 21.70 26.80
N LYS A 300 -19.58 21.67 25.59
CA LYS A 300 -19.10 20.78 24.52
C LYS A 300 -17.77 21.28 23.94
N LEU A 301 -17.60 22.59 23.80
CA LEU A 301 -16.33 23.20 23.36
C LEU A 301 -15.19 22.84 24.33
N ASP A 302 -15.39 23.04 25.63
CA ASP A 302 -14.38 22.73 26.65
C ASP A 302 -14.02 21.24 26.65
N LYS A 303 -15.03 20.35 26.55
CA LYS A 303 -14.82 18.91 26.45
C LYS A 303 -14.06 18.52 25.18
N PHE A 304 -14.34 19.19 24.06
CA PHE A 304 -13.63 18.96 22.79
C PHE A 304 -12.16 19.36 22.88
N LEU A 305 -11.87 20.54 23.43
CA LEU A 305 -10.51 21.07 23.55
C LEU A 305 -9.64 20.23 24.49
N THR A 306 -10.23 19.64 25.53
CA THR A 306 -9.53 18.85 26.55
C THR A 306 -9.44 17.35 26.29
N LYS A 307 -10.06 16.83 25.21
CA LYS A 307 -10.22 15.38 24.96
C LYS A 307 -8.91 14.59 24.85
N ASN A 308 -7.87 15.17 24.22
CA ASN A 308 -6.53 14.57 24.09
C ASN A 308 -5.52 15.68 23.73
N ALA A 309 -4.42 15.81 24.47
CA ALA A 309 -3.42 16.85 24.23
C ALA A 309 -2.53 16.59 22.99
N GLU A 310 -2.39 15.32 22.57
CA GLU A 310 -1.46 14.93 21.49
C GLU A 310 -2.04 15.13 20.09
N THR A 311 -3.37 15.15 19.97
CA THR A 311 -4.08 15.32 18.70
C THR A 311 -4.38 16.79 18.43
N PRO A 312 -4.09 17.29 17.21
CA PRO A 312 -4.40 18.66 16.85
C PRO A 312 -5.91 18.89 16.87
N LYS A 313 -6.31 20.09 17.31
CA LYS A 313 -7.71 20.50 17.47
C LYS A 313 -8.06 21.44 16.32
N VAL A 314 -9.00 21.01 15.46
CA VAL A 314 -9.43 21.79 14.30
C VAL A 314 -10.92 22.09 14.42
N LEU A 315 -11.27 23.37 14.38
CA LEU A 315 -12.64 23.86 14.39
C LEU A 315 -13.03 24.34 13.00
N PHE A 316 -14.11 23.79 12.45
CA PHE A 316 -14.75 24.26 11.23
C PHE A 316 -15.93 25.16 11.57
N PHE A 317 -16.01 26.31 10.92
CA PHE A 317 -17.15 27.21 10.98
C PHE A 317 -17.87 27.16 9.64
N ILE A 318 -19.14 26.75 9.67
CA ILE A 318 -19.93 26.52 8.46
C ILE A 318 -21.34 27.11 8.58
N SER A 319 -21.97 27.34 7.44
CA SER A 319 -23.40 27.59 7.27
C SER A 319 -24.15 26.28 7.02
N TYR A 320 -25.48 26.28 7.17
CA TYR A 320 -26.32 25.14 6.79
C TYR A 320 -26.30 24.83 5.28
N ASN A 321 -25.90 25.79 4.45
CA ASN A 321 -25.79 25.62 3.00
C ASN A 321 -24.44 25.03 2.57
N ASP A 322 -23.48 24.91 3.48
CA ASP A 322 -22.16 24.35 3.16
C ASP A 322 -22.25 22.82 3.07
N ASP A 323 -21.40 22.20 2.24
CA ASP A 323 -21.42 20.75 2.02
C ASP A 323 -20.97 19.97 3.27
N ILE A 324 -21.95 19.57 4.09
CA ILE A 324 -21.70 18.81 5.32
C ILE A 324 -21.21 17.38 5.04
N VAL A 325 -21.58 16.79 3.90
CA VAL A 325 -21.18 15.43 3.52
C VAL A 325 -19.67 15.35 3.39
N MET A 326 -19.06 16.38 2.79
CA MET A 326 -17.62 16.51 2.67
C MET A 326 -16.93 16.51 4.04
N LEU A 327 -17.43 17.29 5.01
CA LEU A 327 -16.87 17.32 6.37
C LEU A 327 -17.06 16.00 7.11
N LYS A 328 -18.19 15.32 6.90
CA LYS A 328 -18.42 13.97 7.44
C LYS A 328 -17.36 12.99 6.92
N ALA A 329 -17.10 12.99 5.61
CA ALA A 329 -16.06 12.15 5.00
C ALA A 329 -14.65 12.48 5.52
N LEU A 330 -14.26 13.77 5.56
CA LEU A 330 -12.98 14.20 6.12
C LEU A 330 -12.81 13.80 7.59
N SER A 331 -13.88 13.85 8.39
CA SER A 331 -13.83 13.43 9.78
C SER A 331 -13.41 11.96 9.92
N ILE A 332 -13.94 11.08 9.05
CA ILE A 332 -13.59 9.66 9.02
C ILE A 332 -12.16 9.47 8.52
N GLU A 333 -11.74 10.22 7.49
CA GLU A 333 -10.37 10.16 6.97
C GLU A 333 -9.35 10.42 8.09
N PHE A 334 -9.56 11.49 8.85
CA PHE A 334 -8.64 11.95 9.88
C PHE A 334 -8.99 11.44 11.28
N GLU A 335 -9.83 10.41 11.37
CA GLU A 335 -10.19 9.77 12.64
C GLU A 335 -8.92 9.40 13.42
N LYS A 336 -8.87 9.76 14.71
CA LYS A 336 -7.72 9.57 15.63
C LYS A 336 -6.45 10.35 15.27
N ARG A 337 -6.40 11.05 14.13
CA ARG A 337 -5.26 11.88 13.71
C ARG A 337 -5.50 13.37 13.95
N ILE A 338 -6.77 13.79 13.91
CA ILE A 338 -7.23 15.14 14.20
C ILE A 338 -8.52 15.02 15.00
N ASP A 339 -8.67 15.82 16.05
CA ASP A 339 -9.99 16.04 16.65
C ASP A 339 -10.66 17.19 15.90
N MET A 340 -11.72 16.86 15.16
CA MET A 340 -12.49 17.80 14.35
C MET A 340 -13.75 18.24 15.11
N GLY A 341 -13.93 19.56 15.23
CA GLY A 341 -15.14 20.18 15.77
C GLY A 341 -15.84 21.01 14.71
N VAL A 342 -17.17 21.02 14.71
CA VAL A 342 -17.99 21.77 13.75
C VAL A 342 -18.89 22.75 14.51
N ILE A 343 -18.89 24.00 14.09
CA ILE A 343 -19.69 25.10 14.62
C ILE A 343 -20.53 25.67 13.47
N TYR A 344 -21.84 25.66 13.63
CA TYR A 344 -22.75 26.33 12.70
C TYR A 344 -22.82 27.84 13.01
N SER A 345 -22.78 28.67 11.97
CA SER A 345 -22.88 30.14 12.08
C SER A 345 -24.19 30.61 12.71
N SER A 346 -25.24 29.79 12.67
CA SER A 346 -26.51 30.06 13.35
C SER A 346 -26.40 30.04 14.87
N ASN A 347 -25.36 29.41 15.43
CA ASN A 347 -25.16 29.36 16.87
C ASN A 347 -24.41 30.60 17.35
N TYR A 348 -25.14 31.72 17.46
CA TYR A 348 -24.59 33.01 17.87
C TYR A 348 -23.87 32.96 19.22
N ASN A 349 -24.35 32.16 20.17
CA ASN A 349 -23.75 32.05 21.50
C ASN A 349 -22.31 31.53 21.44
N ILE A 350 -22.06 30.51 20.60
CA ILE A 350 -20.70 29.98 20.40
C ILE A 350 -19.87 30.90 19.51
N MET A 351 -20.47 31.44 18.45
CA MET A 351 -19.79 32.39 17.56
C MET A 351 -19.27 33.62 18.31
N GLN A 352 -20.02 34.12 19.30
CA GLN A 352 -19.63 35.28 20.12
C GLN A 352 -18.31 35.09 20.88
N ILE A 353 -17.98 33.85 21.24
CA ILE A 353 -16.74 33.50 21.95
C ILE A 353 -15.52 33.78 21.06
N PHE A 354 -15.69 33.60 19.76
CA PHE A 354 -14.65 33.84 18.76
C PHE A 354 -14.71 35.24 18.13
N ASN A 355 -15.65 36.10 18.52
CA ASN A 355 -16.02 37.36 17.85
C ASN A 355 -14.94 38.45 17.84
N LYS A 356 -13.79 38.23 18.49
CA LYS A 356 -12.58 39.05 18.30
C LYS A 356 -11.92 38.84 16.94
N ARG A 357 -12.37 37.86 16.13
CA ARG A 357 -11.67 37.41 14.90
C ARG A 357 -12.41 37.64 13.58
N ASN A 358 -13.62 38.20 13.57
CA ASN A 358 -14.44 38.35 12.35
C ASN A 358 -14.47 37.07 11.51
N ILE A 359 -15.06 36.00 12.08
CA ILE A 359 -15.10 34.70 11.42
C ILE A 359 -16.20 34.68 10.35
N ASN A 360 -15.79 34.50 9.10
CA ASN A 360 -16.65 34.27 7.95
C ASN A 360 -16.72 32.77 7.66
N THR A 361 -17.86 32.29 7.19
CA THR A 361 -18.05 30.89 6.78
C THR A 361 -17.92 30.72 5.26
N PRO A 362 -17.38 29.60 4.76
CA PRO A 362 -16.74 28.54 5.53
C PRO A 362 -15.31 28.91 5.95
N SER A 363 -14.91 28.56 7.18
CA SER A 363 -13.54 28.75 7.66
C SER A 363 -13.09 27.62 8.58
N LEU A 364 -11.76 27.51 8.74
CA LEU A 364 -11.08 26.52 9.54
C LEU A 364 -10.15 27.23 10.52
N LEU A 365 -10.21 26.86 11.80
CA LEU A 365 -9.28 27.30 12.84
C LEU A 365 -8.50 26.10 13.38
N LEU A 366 -7.18 26.12 13.24
CA LEU A 366 -6.28 25.27 14.00
C LEU A 366 -6.05 25.92 15.36
N VAL A 367 -6.46 25.27 16.46
CA VAL A 367 -6.28 25.80 17.81
C VAL A 367 -4.86 25.46 18.28
N GLU A 368 -4.07 26.50 18.56
CA GLU A 368 -2.69 26.40 19.07
C GLU A 368 -2.58 26.74 20.56
N ASP A 369 -3.41 27.69 21.04
CA ASP A 369 -3.53 28.08 22.45
C ASP A 369 -4.98 27.90 22.87
N ILE A 370 -5.22 26.94 23.77
CA ILE A 370 -6.55 26.56 24.24
C ILE A 370 -7.17 27.67 25.11
N ASP A 371 -6.39 28.30 25.97
CA ASP A 371 -6.87 29.31 26.93
C ASP A 371 -7.33 30.58 26.21
N LYS A 372 -6.59 30.98 25.16
CA LYS A 372 -6.95 32.13 24.31
C LYS A 372 -7.80 31.75 23.11
N LEU A 373 -8.08 30.45 22.95
CA LEU A 373 -8.71 29.84 21.79
C LEU A 373 -8.04 30.27 20.47
N SER A 374 -6.74 30.57 20.45
CA SER A 374 -6.02 31.18 19.31
C SER A 374 -5.18 30.22 18.48
N GLY A 375 -4.91 30.60 17.23
CA GLY A 375 -4.11 29.83 16.29
C GLY A 375 -4.38 30.26 14.84
N ASP A 376 -4.07 29.39 13.88
CA ASP A 376 -4.19 29.67 12.44
C ASP A 376 -5.66 29.60 11.99
N LEU A 377 -6.26 30.77 11.74
CA LEU A 377 -7.58 30.91 11.14
C LEU A 377 -7.44 31.09 9.63
N THR A 378 -8.08 30.22 8.87
CA THR A 378 -8.10 30.27 7.41
C THR A 378 -9.51 30.34 6.86
N PHE A 379 -9.77 31.37 6.08
CA PHE A 379 -10.98 31.48 5.27
C PHE A 379 -10.90 30.56 4.06
N LEU A 380 -11.92 29.72 3.88
CA LEU A 380 -11.96 28.74 2.80
C LEU A 380 -12.63 29.37 1.59
N LYS A 381 -11.84 30.06 0.75
CA LYS A 381 -12.33 30.63 -0.52
C LYS A 381 -12.90 29.57 -1.46
N ILE A 382 -12.32 28.38 -1.42
CA ILE A 382 -12.73 27.20 -2.19
C ILE A 382 -12.96 26.09 -1.17
N PHE A 383 -14.21 25.65 -1.03
CA PHE A 383 -14.63 24.59 -0.13
C PHE A 383 -14.59 23.24 -0.87
N ASP A 384 -13.36 22.73 -1.08
CA ASP A 384 -13.08 21.53 -1.86
C ASP A 384 -12.42 20.44 -1.00
N PHE A 385 -12.79 19.18 -1.26
CA PHE A 385 -12.36 18.04 -0.47
C PHE A 385 -10.84 17.80 -0.56
N ASN A 386 -10.25 17.85 -1.75
CA ASN A 386 -8.84 17.55 -1.95
C ASN A 386 -7.94 18.61 -1.32
N ILE A 387 -8.33 19.88 -1.47
CA ILE A 387 -7.62 21.01 -0.86
C ILE A 387 -7.65 20.89 0.67
N LEU A 388 -8.82 20.57 1.24
CA LEU A 388 -8.97 20.41 2.69
C LEU A 388 -8.24 19.16 3.21
N SER A 389 -8.33 18.01 2.53
CA SER A 389 -7.58 16.80 2.90
C SER A 389 -6.07 17.06 2.89
N LEU A 390 -5.55 17.76 1.87
CA LEU A 390 -4.14 18.15 1.82
C LEU A 390 -3.76 19.06 2.99
N LYS A 391 -4.60 20.05 3.31
CA LYS A 391 -4.35 20.96 4.43
C LYS A 391 -4.38 20.24 5.79
N LEU A 392 -5.36 19.36 6.02
CA LEU A 392 -5.45 18.55 7.23
C LEU A 392 -4.26 17.58 7.34
N SER A 393 -3.82 16.98 6.23
CA SER A 393 -2.61 16.15 6.18
C SER A 393 -1.36 16.93 6.57
N HIS A 394 -1.23 18.17 6.12
CA HIS A 394 -0.14 19.06 6.53
C HIS A 394 -0.19 19.38 8.04
N ILE A 395 -1.36 19.65 8.60
CA ILE A 395 -1.55 19.85 10.05
C ILE A 395 -1.12 18.61 10.83
N VAL A 396 -1.53 17.42 10.40
CA VAL A 396 -1.10 16.15 11.02
C VAL A 396 0.40 15.99 10.95
N ALA A 397 1.01 16.29 9.80
CA ALA A 397 2.45 16.22 9.63
C ALA A 397 3.18 17.16 10.60
N GLN A 398 2.77 18.43 10.66
CA GLN A 398 3.34 19.44 11.56
C GLN A 398 3.15 19.09 13.03
N ASN A 399 1.97 18.62 13.43
CA ASN A 399 1.71 18.21 14.80
C ASN A 399 2.59 17.01 15.19
N ARG A 400 2.77 16.04 14.29
CA ARG A 400 3.69 14.92 14.51
C ARG A 400 5.16 15.36 14.58
N LEU A 401 5.56 16.41 13.85
CA LEU A 401 6.88 17.02 13.97
C LEU A 401 7.05 17.73 15.32
N LYS A 402 6.06 18.53 15.75
CA LYS A 402 6.07 19.24 17.05
C LYS A 402 6.08 18.26 18.23
N ASN A 403 5.34 17.15 18.12
CA ASN A 403 5.18 16.16 19.19
C ASN A 403 6.15 14.95 19.07
N ASN A 404 7.22 15.05 18.27
CA ASN A 404 8.25 14.01 18.14
C ASN A 404 7.72 12.59 17.78
N LEU A 405 6.65 12.50 16.99
CA LEU A 405 5.89 11.26 16.70
C LEU A 405 6.22 10.61 15.34
N TYR A 406 7.21 11.10 14.59
CA TYR A 406 7.73 10.42 13.39
C TYR A 406 9.16 9.89 13.57
N GLY A 407 9.28 8.57 13.56
CA GLY A 407 10.51 7.82 13.31
C GLY A 407 10.85 7.65 11.81
N HIS A 408 10.34 8.50 10.92
CA HIS A 408 10.68 8.48 9.48
C HIS A 408 10.67 9.89 8.87
N ILE A 409 11.48 10.75 9.45
CA ILE A 409 12.45 11.55 8.70
C ILE A 409 13.74 11.26 9.46
N THR A 410 14.91 11.26 8.84
CA THR A 410 16.21 11.21 9.52
C THR A 410 16.35 12.43 10.45
N SER A 411 15.54 12.49 11.50
CA SER A 411 15.70 13.39 12.63
C SER A 411 16.57 12.62 13.59
N TYR A 412 17.84 12.99 13.59
CA TYR A 412 18.77 12.69 14.65
C TYR A 412 18.04 12.75 16.02
N GLN A 413 17.80 11.57 16.60
CA GLN A 413 16.94 11.38 17.78
C GLN A 413 17.52 10.27 18.68
N GLU A 414 17.03 10.17 19.91
CA GLU A 414 17.49 9.12 20.80
C GLU A 414 16.95 7.75 20.40
N LEU A 415 17.81 6.73 20.36
CA LEU A 415 17.41 5.33 20.32
C LEU A 415 17.17 4.84 21.74
N THR A 416 15.93 4.95 22.21
CA THR A 416 15.49 4.43 23.51
C THR A 416 15.19 2.94 23.43
N LYS A 417 15.12 2.27 24.60
CA LYS A 417 14.69 0.87 24.72
C LYS A 417 13.40 0.58 23.94
N LYS A 418 12.39 1.43 24.12
CA LYS A 418 11.08 1.31 23.45
C LYS A 418 11.20 1.34 21.93
N LYS A 419 12.08 2.18 21.38
CA LYS A 419 12.31 2.28 19.93
C LYS A 419 13.09 1.08 19.38
N TYR A 420 14.08 0.61 20.14
CA TYR A 420 14.80 -0.60 19.79
C TYR A 420 13.86 -1.82 19.76
N GLU A 421 13.04 -1.99 20.79
CA GLU A 421 12.04 -3.08 20.89
C GLU A 421 10.94 -2.97 19.83
N SER A 422 10.61 -1.76 19.35
CA SER A 422 9.67 -1.58 18.25
C SER A 422 10.26 -1.87 16.87
N GLY A 423 11.54 -2.28 16.80
CA GLY A 423 12.20 -2.72 15.58
C GLY A 423 13.20 -1.73 14.98
N GLN A 424 13.42 -0.55 15.58
CA GLN A 424 14.38 0.44 15.07
C GLN A 424 15.81 0.00 15.42
N CYS A 425 16.65 -0.21 14.41
CA CYS A 425 18.01 -0.73 14.57
C CYS A 425 18.09 -2.06 15.33
N HIS A 426 16.98 -2.79 15.38
CA HIS A 426 16.87 -4.12 15.98
C HIS A 426 17.49 -5.18 15.05
N GLU A 427 17.78 -6.38 15.54
CA GLU A 427 18.36 -7.48 14.74
C GLU A 427 17.56 -7.88 13.48
N LYS A 428 16.32 -7.39 13.33
CA LYS A 428 15.46 -7.62 12.16
C LYS A 428 15.52 -6.48 11.14
N ASP A 429 16.10 -5.33 11.51
CA ASP A 429 16.19 -4.13 10.70
C ASP A 429 17.24 -4.28 9.59
N SER A 430 16.82 -4.08 8.34
CA SER A 430 17.64 -4.21 7.14
C SER A 430 18.40 -2.93 6.80
N GLN A 431 18.05 -1.79 7.41
CA GLN A 431 18.66 -0.50 7.15
C GLN A 431 19.99 -0.32 7.89
N ILE A 432 20.85 0.57 7.40
CA ILE A 432 22.09 0.93 8.10
C ILE A 432 21.76 1.94 9.19
N CYS A 433 22.22 1.69 10.40
CA CYS A 433 22.03 2.56 11.56
C CYS A 433 23.34 3.23 11.95
N PHE A 434 23.39 4.55 11.85
CA PHE A 434 24.46 5.35 12.44
C PHE A 434 24.11 5.64 13.90
N LEU A 435 24.86 5.05 14.82
CA LEU A 435 24.70 5.19 16.26
C LEU A 435 25.76 6.14 16.81
N ILE A 436 25.30 7.16 17.52
CA ILE A 436 26.15 8.18 18.15
C ILE A 436 26.03 8.02 19.67
N PHE A 437 27.06 7.49 20.30
CA PHE A 437 27.09 7.31 21.75
C PHE A 437 27.55 8.61 22.41
N LYS A 438 26.72 9.17 23.30
CA LYS A 438 26.93 10.49 23.92
C LYS A 438 26.81 10.42 25.43
N LEU A 439 27.68 11.15 26.13
CA LEU A 439 27.53 11.42 27.57
C LEU A 439 26.82 12.75 27.78
N LEU A 440 25.52 12.73 28.10
CA LEU A 440 24.66 13.93 28.17
C LEU A 440 24.93 14.90 29.35
N LYS A 441 26.01 14.75 30.13
CA LYS A 441 26.45 15.74 31.14
C LYS A 441 27.08 17.01 30.52
N GLN A 442 27.33 17.05 29.19
CA GLN A 442 27.94 18.18 28.48
C GLN A 442 27.03 18.69 27.33
N SER A 443 27.17 19.98 26.97
CA SER A 443 26.37 20.63 25.93
C SER A 443 26.93 20.39 24.52
N TYR A 444 26.25 19.58 23.70
CA TYR A 444 26.61 19.27 22.31
C TYR A 444 25.82 20.08 21.26
N LYS A 445 25.20 21.20 21.64
CA LYS A 445 24.25 21.95 20.77
C LYS A 445 24.73 22.14 19.32
N LYS A 446 25.96 22.61 19.12
CA LYS A 446 26.53 22.83 17.79
C LYS A 446 26.67 21.52 16.99
N PHE A 447 27.17 20.47 17.63
CA PHE A 447 27.30 19.15 17.01
C PHE A 447 25.93 18.54 16.66
N ASP A 448 24.92 18.73 17.52
CA ASP A 448 23.55 18.25 17.25
C ASP A 448 22.92 18.96 16.04
N GLU A 449 23.18 20.26 15.87
CA GLU A 449 22.75 21.03 14.68
C GLU A 449 23.44 20.51 13.41
N ASP A 450 24.74 20.25 13.49
CA ASP A 450 25.53 19.72 12.36
C ASP A 450 25.05 18.33 11.93
N ILE A 451 24.77 17.43 12.88
CA ILE A 451 24.24 16.10 12.57
C ILE A 451 22.82 16.19 12.01
N LYS A 452 21.97 17.12 12.47
CA LYS A 452 20.65 17.34 11.86
C LYS A 452 20.77 17.73 10.38
N ASN A 453 21.74 18.56 10.03
CA ASN A 453 21.98 18.94 8.62
C ASN A 453 22.42 17.73 7.78
N ILE A 454 23.31 16.89 8.32
CA ILE A 454 23.72 15.64 7.67
C ILE A 454 22.53 14.69 7.52
N ALA A 455 21.74 14.54 8.58
CA ALA A 455 20.59 13.65 8.58
C ALA A 455 19.56 14.10 7.51
N ASN A 456 19.31 15.40 7.38
CA ASN A 456 18.46 15.96 6.31
C ASN A 456 19.00 15.67 4.91
N LYS A 457 20.33 15.75 4.70
CA LYS A 457 20.95 15.46 3.40
C LYS A 457 20.71 14.03 2.93
N PHE A 458 20.71 13.07 3.85
CA PHE A 458 20.50 11.64 3.56
C PHE A 458 19.07 11.16 3.86
N ALA A 459 18.09 12.08 3.87
CA ALA A 459 16.71 11.74 4.23
C ALA A 459 16.01 10.76 3.26
N ASN A 460 16.48 10.70 2.02
CA ASN A 460 15.95 9.78 1.00
C ASN A 460 16.71 8.46 0.92
N ASP A 461 17.80 8.30 1.68
CA ASP A 461 18.61 7.08 1.72
C ASP A 461 18.06 6.09 2.75
N PRO A 462 18.23 4.76 2.53
CA PRO A 462 17.73 3.73 3.43
C PRO A 462 18.61 3.56 4.68
N LEU A 463 18.85 4.65 5.40
CA LEU A 463 19.65 4.72 6.62
C LEU A 463 18.94 5.46 7.75
N LYS A 464 19.38 5.19 8.98
CA LYS A 464 18.88 5.83 10.21
C LYS A 464 20.03 6.44 10.98
N ILE A 465 19.81 7.58 11.61
CA ILE A 465 20.80 8.22 12.48
C ILE A 465 20.18 8.41 13.86
N PHE A 466 20.79 7.79 14.88
CA PHE A 466 20.35 7.87 16.26
C PHE A 466 21.50 8.27 17.19
N TYR A 467 21.19 8.92 18.30
CA TYR A 467 22.08 8.97 19.44
C TYR A 467 21.62 8.03 20.56
N ILE A 468 22.54 7.66 21.44
CA ILE A 468 22.29 6.86 22.64
C ILE A 468 22.96 7.57 23.81
N ASN A 469 22.19 7.82 24.88
CA ASN A 469 22.74 8.34 26.13
C ASN A 469 23.50 7.22 26.87
N ILE A 470 24.83 7.30 26.88
CA ILE A 470 25.67 6.29 27.56
C ILE A 470 25.59 6.36 29.08
N TYR A 471 25.15 7.50 29.64
CA TYR A 471 24.92 7.60 31.09
C TYR A 471 23.78 6.69 31.54
N GLU A 472 22.69 6.65 30.77
CA GLU A 472 21.54 5.79 31.06
C GLU A 472 21.74 4.34 30.61
N GLN A 473 22.58 4.13 29.59
CA GLN A 473 22.78 2.82 28.97
C GLN A 473 24.28 2.45 28.90
N PRO A 474 25.01 2.37 30.01
CA PRO A 474 26.48 2.21 30.02
C PRO A 474 26.94 0.89 29.37
N TYR A 475 26.20 -0.19 29.57
CA TYR A 475 26.54 -1.53 29.07
C TYR A 475 26.37 -1.70 27.55
N ILE A 476 25.78 -0.72 26.86
CA ILE A 476 25.64 -0.81 25.40
C ILE A 476 26.99 -0.75 24.68
N LEU A 477 27.98 -0.07 25.29
CA LEU A 477 29.33 0.06 24.76
C LEU A 477 30.05 -1.29 24.66
N ASP A 478 29.83 -2.18 25.63
CA ASP A 478 30.38 -3.55 25.65
C ASP A 478 29.98 -4.35 24.40
N SER A 479 28.78 -4.11 23.88
CA SER A 479 28.27 -4.77 22.67
C SER A 479 29.17 -4.47 21.47
N PHE A 480 29.71 -3.26 21.40
CA PHE A 480 30.63 -2.81 20.36
C PHE A 480 32.10 -2.95 20.78
N GLY A 481 32.38 -3.49 21.98
CA GLY A 481 33.71 -3.63 22.51
C GLY A 481 34.40 -2.31 22.86
N LEU A 482 33.60 -1.28 23.13
CA LEU A 482 34.04 0.05 23.56
C LEU A 482 34.03 0.09 25.10
N THR A 483 34.93 0.85 25.69
CA THR A 483 34.94 1.13 27.13
C THR A 483 34.44 2.56 27.40
N ASN A 484 33.95 2.81 28.62
CA ASN A 484 33.55 4.14 29.06
C ASN A 484 34.76 5.05 29.38
N ASP A 485 35.97 4.63 29.01
CA ASP A 485 37.18 5.40 29.20
C ASP A 485 37.24 6.46 28.09
N CYS A 486 36.71 7.66 28.36
CA CYS A 486 36.68 8.76 27.41
C CYS A 486 38.09 9.17 26.93
N LYS A 487 38.58 8.54 25.85
CA LYS A 487 39.87 8.89 25.23
C LYS A 487 39.78 10.04 24.22
N HIS A 488 38.56 10.41 23.80
CA HIS A 488 38.31 11.44 22.79
C HIS A 488 37.87 12.76 23.42
N ALA A 489 38.22 13.89 22.79
CA ALA A 489 38.00 15.24 23.31
C ALA A 489 36.54 15.58 23.72
N ASN A 490 35.56 14.81 23.26
CA ASN A 490 34.13 15.03 23.51
C ASN A 490 33.37 13.78 24.01
N CYS A 491 34.04 12.69 24.41
CA CYS A 491 33.36 11.43 24.80
C CYS A 491 32.32 10.91 23.77
N LEU A 492 32.56 11.11 22.48
CA LEU A 492 31.64 10.69 21.41
C LEU A 492 32.18 9.45 20.70
N TYR A 493 31.36 8.41 20.59
CA TYR A 493 31.64 7.29 19.69
C TYR A 493 30.64 7.24 18.55
N LEU A 494 31.14 7.01 17.34
CA LEU A 494 30.33 6.92 16.14
C LEU A 494 30.47 5.55 15.52
N VAL A 495 29.34 4.90 15.29
CA VAL A 495 29.28 3.53 14.80
C VAL A 495 28.30 3.43 13.64
N ALA A 496 28.77 2.97 12.48
CA ALA A 496 27.89 2.51 11.42
C ALA A 496 27.55 1.04 11.67
N PHE A 497 26.28 0.73 11.91
CA PHE A 497 25.77 -0.57 12.33
C PHE A 497 24.83 -1.17 11.28
N ARG A 498 24.99 -2.47 11.00
CA ARG A 498 24.08 -3.28 10.18
C ARG A 498 23.37 -4.28 11.10
N PRO A 499 22.17 -3.95 11.61
CA PRO A 499 21.49 -4.72 12.64
C PRO A 499 21.23 -6.16 12.25
N LYS A 500 20.64 -6.40 11.07
CA LYS A 500 20.38 -7.75 10.56
C LYS A 500 21.61 -8.62 10.39
N ARG A 501 22.79 -8.01 10.19
CA ARG A 501 24.05 -8.74 10.02
C ARG A 501 24.91 -8.76 11.28
N GLN A 502 24.50 -8.07 12.35
CA GLN A 502 25.28 -7.89 13.58
C GLN A 502 26.73 -7.46 13.30
N LYS A 503 26.89 -6.60 12.29
CA LYS A 503 28.19 -6.05 11.89
C LYS A 503 28.22 -4.55 12.07
N PHE A 504 29.36 -4.01 12.48
CA PHE A 504 29.55 -2.59 12.66
C PHE A 504 30.90 -2.10 12.10
N ARG A 505 31.04 -0.79 12.01
CA ARG A 505 32.31 -0.09 11.78
C ARG A 505 32.38 1.09 12.73
N LEU A 506 33.39 1.09 13.60
CA LEU A 506 33.75 2.25 14.40
C LEU A 506 34.42 3.31 13.51
N PHE A 507 34.04 4.56 13.72
CA PHE A 507 34.76 5.71 13.17
C PHE A 507 36.07 5.93 13.94
N ASP A 508 37.18 5.98 13.21
CA ASP A 508 38.56 5.98 13.72
C ASP A 508 39.27 7.34 13.59
N GLY A 509 38.55 8.39 13.19
CA GLY A 509 39.09 9.75 13.02
C GLY A 509 38.69 10.74 14.12
N GLU A 510 39.24 11.95 14.02
CA GLU A 510 38.76 13.08 14.81
C GLU A 510 37.33 13.45 14.43
N VAL A 511 36.49 13.65 15.44
CA VAL A 511 35.07 13.91 15.27
C VAL A 511 34.87 15.37 14.85
N SER A 512 34.64 15.59 13.56
CA SER A 512 34.33 16.89 12.94
C SER A 512 33.17 16.72 11.97
N VAL A 513 32.43 17.80 11.67
CA VAL A 513 31.28 17.75 10.74
C VAL A 513 31.68 17.20 9.36
N GLN A 514 32.84 17.62 8.86
CA GLN A 514 33.34 17.23 7.55
C GLN A 514 33.75 15.76 7.53
N SER A 515 34.45 15.29 8.57
CA SER A 515 34.86 13.89 8.68
C SER A 515 33.65 12.97 8.90
N LEU A 516 32.61 13.44 9.58
CA LEU A 516 31.35 12.74 9.77
C LEU A 516 30.53 12.61 8.50
N ASN A 517 30.33 13.71 7.76
CA ASN A 517 29.63 13.65 6.48
C ASN A 517 30.35 12.70 5.52
N LYS A 518 31.68 12.79 5.45
CA LYS A 518 32.49 11.88 4.63
C LYS A 518 32.36 10.43 5.08
N PHE A 519 32.36 10.15 6.37
CA PHE A 519 32.17 8.79 6.89
C PHE A 519 30.80 8.21 6.50
N VAL A 520 29.72 9.00 6.59
CA VAL A 520 28.39 8.57 6.14
C VAL A 520 28.40 8.32 4.63
N GLU A 521 28.95 9.24 3.83
CA GLU A 521 29.08 9.09 2.36
C GLU A 521 29.86 7.84 1.96
N ASP A 522 31.01 7.60 2.59
CA ASP A 522 31.87 6.46 2.30
C ASP A 522 31.21 5.12 2.68
N VAL A 523 30.43 5.09 3.76
CA VAL A 523 29.67 3.89 4.16
C VAL A 523 28.50 3.62 3.21
N VAL A 524 27.77 4.66 2.80
CA VAL A 524 26.61 4.56 1.90
C VAL A 524 27.04 4.19 0.47
N SER A 525 28.11 4.82 -0.02
CA SER A 525 28.69 4.54 -1.34
C SER A 525 29.46 3.20 -1.39
N GLY A 526 29.70 2.57 -0.23
CA GLY A 526 30.42 1.30 -0.14
C GLY A 526 31.95 1.43 -0.17
N GLY A 527 32.49 2.66 -0.11
CA GLY A 527 33.92 2.93 0.05
C GLY A 527 34.49 2.41 1.38
N ILE A 528 33.67 2.29 2.42
CA ILE A 528 34.04 1.68 3.71
C ILE A 528 33.16 0.45 4.01
N SER A 529 33.81 -0.69 4.21
CA SER A 529 33.10 -1.94 4.56
C SER A 529 32.77 -2.03 6.05
N ILE A 530 31.51 -2.33 6.38
CA ILE A 530 31.05 -2.66 7.74
C ILE A 530 31.34 -4.13 8.04
N ASN A 531 32.48 -4.41 8.69
CA ASN A 531 33.06 -5.76 8.81
C ASN A 531 33.32 -6.24 10.26
N GLN A 532 33.28 -5.37 11.27
CA GLN A 532 33.50 -5.77 12.67
C GLN A 532 32.26 -6.48 13.21
N VAL A 533 32.42 -7.53 14.02
CA VAL A 533 31.29 -8.29 14.57
C VAL A 533 30.99 -7.81 15.99
N VAL A 534 29.72 -7.62 16.30
CA VAL A 534 29.25 -7.26 17.64
C VAL A 534 29.68 -8.33 18.66
N LYS A 535 30.27 -7.92 19.79
CA LYS A 535 30.82 -8.82 20.82
C LYS A 535 29.74 -9.49 21.67
N ARG A 536 28.64 -8.76 21.95
CA ARG A 536 27.47 -9.21 22.72
C ARG A 536 26.22 -8.58 22.12
N GLY A 537 25.11 -9.30 22.08
CA GLY A 537 23.84 -8.75 21.59
C GLY A 537 23.46 -7.46 22.31
N ILE A 538 22.94 -6.47 21.56
CA ILE A 538 22.56 -5.16 22.08
C ILE A 538 21.46 -5.33 23.12
N ARG A 539 21.70 -4.82 24.34
CA ARG A 539 20.75 -4.87 25.46
C ARG A 539 20.56 -3.48 26.06
N PHE A 540 19.31 -3.05 26.15
CA PHE A 540 18.91 -1.85 26.88
C PHE A 540 18.37 -2.24 28.26
N ILE A 541 18.80 -1.53 29.30
CA ILE A 541 18.42 -1.79 30.70
C ILE A 541 17.31 -0.81 31.11
N GLN A 542 16.41 -1.27 31.98
CA GLN A 542 15.39 -0.42 32.61
C GLN A 542 16.07 0.45 33.68
N THR A 543 16.18 1.74 33.41
CA THR A 543 16.66 2.76 34.36
C THR A 543 15.54 3.12 35.33
N SER A 544 15.17 2.21 36.23
CA SER A 544 14.34 2.52 37.40
C SER A 544 15.05 2.26 38.74
N LYS A 545 16.33 1.87 38.74
CA LYS A 545 17.01 1.44 39.97
C LYS A 545 18.51 1.70 40.13
N TYR A 546 19.17 2.43 39.24
CA TYR A 546 20.64 2.60 39.31
C TYR A 546 21.09 4.05 39.08
N SER A 547 20.54 4.99 39.85
CA SER A 547 21.12 6.32 40.01
C SER A 547 22.30 6.36 40.99
N ASP A 548 22.51 5.28 41.76
CA ASP A 548 23.34 5.34 42.97
C ASP A 548 24.66 4.52 42.89
N GLU A 549 24.97 3.86 41.76
CA GLU A 549 26.21 3.06 41.60
C GLU A 549 27.08 3.45 40.37
N LEU A 550 26.92 4.67 39.85
CA LEU A 550 27.83 5.32 38.88
C LEU A 550 28.23 6.70 39.39
#